data_AF-A0A2R6E504-F1
#
_entry.id   AF-A0A2R6E504-F1
#
_cell.length_a   1.000
_cell.length_b   1.000
_cell.length_c   1.000
_cell.angle_alpha   90.00
_cell.angle_beta   90.00
_cell.angle_gamma   90.00
#
_symmetry.space_group_name_H-M   'P 1'
#
loop_
_entity.id
_entity.type
_entity.pdbx_description
1 polymer ?
#
loop_
_entity_poly.entity_id
_entity_poly.type
_entity_poly.pdbx_seq_one_letter_code
_entity_poly.pdbx_strand_id
1 'polypeptide(L)' 'RGFTTADDGTGFGLSIVEEAAKAHGWTVDVTESANGGARFEVTGVETE' A
#
# COMPACT_ATOMS: atom_id res chain seq x y z
N ARG A 1 0.20 7.45 -9.85
CA ARG A 1 -1.08 7.65 -10.59
C ARG A 1 -2.17 7.00 -9.76
N GLY A 2 -3.18 7.74 -9.30
CA GLY A 2 -4.24 7.19 -8.46
C GLY A 2 -5.17 6.23 -9.20
N PHE A 3 -5.77 5.29 -8.47
CA PHE A 3 -6.77 4.33 -8.97
C PHE A 3 -7.82 4.05 -7.89
N THR A 4 -9.09 3.99 -8.30
CA THR A 4 -10.22 3.63 -7.43
C THR A 4 -11.19 2.75 -8.19
N THR A 5 -11.90 1.88 -7.48
CA THR A 5 -13.09 1.17 -7.98
C THR A 5 -14.39 1.78 -7.46
N ALA A 6 -14.31 2.75 -6.53
CA ALA A 6 -15.47 3.49 -6.02
C ALA A 6 -15.80 4.67 -6.95
N ASP A 7 -17.10 4.91 -7.16
CA ASP A 7 -17.62 5.95 -8.06
C ASP A 7 -17.22 7.38 -7.64
N ASP A 8 -16.99 7.62 -6.35
CA ASP A 8 -16.63 8.92 -5.77
C ASP A 8 -15.23 8.95 -5.14
N GLY A 9 -14.43 7.90 -5.34
CA GLY A 9 -13.09 7.79 -4.77
C GLY A 9 -12.04 8.59 -5.56
N THR A 10 -11.11 9.26 -4.86
CA THR A 10 -9.99 9.95 -5.54
C THR A 10 -8.91 8.99 -6.03
N GLY A 11 -8.83 7.79 -5.42
CA GLY A 11 -7.85 6.76 -5.77
C GLY A 11 -6.41 7.08 -5.38
N PHE A 12 -6.16 8.14 -4.61
CA PHE A 12 -4.79 8.56 -4.26
C PHE A 12 -4.18 7.81 -3.07
N GLY A 13 -4.98 7.10 -2.27
CA GLY A 13 -4.52 6.48 -1.01
C GLY A 13 -3.29 5.58 -1.18
N LEU A 14 -3.33 4.66 -2.15
CA LEU A 14 -2.20 3.74 -2.39
C LEU A 14 -0.94 4.45 -2.90
N SER A 15 -1.09 5.48 -3.75
CA SER A 15 0.06 6.29 -4.17
C SER A 15 0.68 7.06 -3.00
N ILE A 16 -0.14 7.55 -2.06
CA ILE A 16 0.37 8.23 -0.85
C ILE A 16 1.15 7.24 0.03
N VAL A 17 0.63 6.03 0.23
CA VAL A 17 1.29 4.96 0.99
C VAL A 17 2.63 4.57 0.37
N GLU A 18 2.66 4.38 -0.95
CA GLU A 18 3.88 4.05 -1.69
C GLU A 18 4.97 5.12 -1.52
N GLU A 19 4.62 6.39 -1.67
CA GLU A 19 5.57 7.50 -1.52
C GLU A 19 6.05 7.65 -0.07
N ALA A 20 5.17 7.46 0.91
CA ALA A 20 5.57 7.46 2.32
C ALA A 20 6.57 6.34 2.61
N ALA A 21 6.30 5.11 2.17
CA ALA A 21 7.21 3.98 2.37
C ALA A 21 8.57 4.20 1.70
N LYS A 22 8.59 4.67 0.45
CA LYS A 22 9.83 5.04 -0.24
C LYS A 22 10.64 6.09 0.50
N ALA A 23 9.98 7.10 1.08
CA ALA A 23 10.66 8.14 1.87
C ALA A 23 11.37 7.57 3.11
N HIS A 24 10.89 6.43 3.64
CA HIS A 24 11.51 5.70 4.74
C HIS A 24 12.48 4.58 4.28
N GLY A 25 12.70 4.42 2.98
CA GLY A 25 13.50 3.31 2.44
C GLY A 25 12.82 1.94 2.54
N TRP A 26 11.50 1.92 2.78
CA TRP A 26 10.69 0.71 2.88
C TRP A 26 10.05 0.36 1.55
N THR A 27 9.52 -0.86 1.47
CA THR A 27 8.77 -1.34 0.30
C THR A 27 7.35 -1.75 0.71
N VAL A 28 6.37 -1.51 -0.16
CA VAL A 28 4.99 -1.93 0.00
C VAL A 28 4.56 -2.79 -1.19
N ASP A 29 4.13 -4.00 -0.92
CA ASP A 29 3.59 -4.94 -1.91
C ASP A 29 2.16 -5.35 -1.58
N VAL A 30 1.43 -5.84 -2.59
CA VAL A 30 0.05 -6.35 -2.44
C VAL A 30 -0.03 -7.77 -2.93
N THR A 31 -0.60 -8.64 -2.10
CA THR A 31 -0.84 -10.06 -2.42
C THR A 31 -2.22 -10.49 -1.94
N GLU A 32 -2.61 -11.71 -2.31
CA GLU A 32 -3.82 -12.34 -1.78
C GLU A 32 -3.61 -12.77 -0.32
N SER A 33 -4.60 -12.50 0.52
CA SER A 33 -4.61 -13.00 1.90
C SER A 33 -5.11 -14.44 1.95
N ALA A 34 -4.49 -15.28 2.78
CA ALA A 34 -4.96 -16.66 3.03
C ALA A 34 -6.40 -16.73 3.57
N ASN A 35 -6.87 -15.66 4.22
CA ASN A 35 -8.23 -15.56 4.76
C ASN A 35 -9.19 -14.86 3.79
N GLY A 36 -8.78 -14.61 2.54
CA GLY A 36 -9.50 -13.79 1.57
C GLY A 36 -9.24 -12.29 1.73
N GLY A 37 -9.51 -11.54 0.66
CA GLY A 37 -9.25 -10.10 0.58
C GLY A 37 -7.80 -9.76 0.21
N ALA A 38 -7.43 -8.50 0.37
CA ALA A 38 -6.09 -8.00 0.06
C ALA A 38 -5.18 -8.05 1.29
N ARG A 39 -3.92 -8.43 1.09
CA ARG A 39 -2.85 -8.32 2.07
C ARG A 39 -1.81 -7.34 1.57
N PHE A 40 -1.53 -6.34 2.39
CA PHE A 40 -0.45 -5.38 2.17
C PHE A 40 0.77 -5.80 2.99
N GLU A 41 1.92 -5.93 2.34
CA GLU A 41 3.19 -6.24 2.99
C GLU A 41 4.06 -5.00 3.03
N VAL A 42 4.48 -4.60 4.23
CA VAL A 42 5.45 -3.52 4.40
C VAL A 42 6.76 -4.13 4.87
N THR A 43 7.85 -3.92 4.14
CA THR A 43 9.15 -4.55 4.40
C THR A 43 10.28 -3.51 4.44
N GLY A 44 11.41 -3.88 5.05
CA GLY A 44 12.54 -2.96 5.27
C GLY A 44 12.36 -2.06 6.49
N VAL A 45 11.34 -2.31 7.31
CA VAL A 45 11.05 -1.55 8.54
C VAL A 45 12.06 -1.91 9.62
N GLU A 46 12.69 -0.90 10.22
CA GLU A 46 13.53 -1.07 11.41
C GLU A 46 12.63 -1.06 12.64
N THR A 47 12.79 -2.05 13.52
CA THR A 47 12.07 -2.15 14.79
C THR A 47 13.07 -2.12 15.94
N GLU A 48 12.84 -1.25 16.92
CA GLU A 48 13.60 -1.17 18.17
C GLU A 48 13.29 -2.34 19.11
#